data_AF-U1PZF1-F1
#
_entry.id   AF-U1PZF1-F1
#
_cell.length_a   1.000
_cell.length_b   1.000
_cell.length_c   1.000
_cell.angle_alpha   90.00
_cell.angle_beta   90.00
_cell.angle_gamma   90.00
#
_symmetry.space_group_name_H-M   'P 1'
#
loop_
_entity.id
_entity.type
_entity.pdbx_description
1 polymer ?
#
loop_
_entity_poly.entity_id
_entity_poly.type
_entity_poly.pdbx_seq_one_letter_code
_entity_poly.pdbx_strand_id
1 'polypeptide(L)'
;MSIVNAIALLLLGITLGTALGWALATARAARLAANGGEVARIRADAAGASARAQALEQQLRTEQQRTLEAQQRARQDGAVLTALEPVREQLEHMALRVEQMELQRSKQNAIIAERLRASDATQERLRASTASLESALRSRSARGMWGEMELRRVLELGGMSEHIDFELQKSVSTLRKQNRAGSLNAAPSPANGSARPDATILLPGGEFLAIDAKAPLDAFLRGADAGAKGDQDAANSYLSDHAAAVRSHINELIRRNYPEQLGQGPQFTIMFIPSEAVLSAALEVDASLLEYALANGVLLTTPISLLAVARTVADAWMQNAINDDARQLLAIGSTLYKRLGTVARYMDDLGASLRRSVQTYNKTVNSIEKNLLSTAKGLENLGNTLTSPSPIASEAAQIRSFSAPELTNPDLEGPR
;
A
#
# COMPACT_ATOMS: atom_id res chain seq x y z
N MET A 1 39.52 44.77 -129.91
CA MET A 1 38.82 45.19 -131.14
C MET A 1 37.33 45.37 -130.87
N SER A 2 36.94 46.01 -129.77
CA SER A 2 35.55 45.96 -129.30
C SER A 2 35.52 46.27 -127.81
N ILE A 3 34.81 47.31 -127.39
CA ILE A 3 34.42 47.50 -125.99
C ILE A 3 32.90 47.34 -125.86
N VAL A 4 32.12 47.74 -126.88
CA VAL A 4 30.65 47.69 -126.84
C VAL A 4 30.10 46.25 -126.78
N ASN A 5 30.58 45.33 -127.62
CA ASN A 5 30.09 43.95 -127.61
C ASN A 5 30.45 43.18 -126.33
N ALA A 6 31.59 43.50 -125.72
CA ALA A 6 32.00 42.90 -124.45
C ALA A 6 31.07 43.34 -123.30
N ILE A 7 30.67 44.61 -123.29
CA ILE A 7 29.76 45.15 -122.28
C ILE A 7 28.35 44.55 -122.43
N ALA A 8 27.86 44.40 -123.66
CA ALA A 8 26.51 43.87 -123.91
C ALA A 8 26.35 42.41 -123.44
N LEU A 9 27.32 41.53 -123.70
CA LEU A 9 27.28 40.14 -123.24
C LEU A 9 27.43 40.03 -121.72
N LEU A 10 28.20 40.93 -121.11
CA LEU A 10 28.39 40.97 -119.66
C LEU A 10 27.09 41.40 -118.96
N LEU A 11 26.39 42.41 -119.51
CA LEU A 11 25.07 42.83 -119.02
C LEU A 11 24.02 41.73 -119.16
N LEU A 12 23.99 40.99 -120.27
CA LEU A 12 23.03 39.90 -120.46
C LEU A 12 23.31 38.73 -119.50
N GLY A 13 24.58 38.41 -119.26
CA GLY A 13 24.99 37.43 -118.25
C GLY A 13 24.60 37.82 -116.82
N ILE A 14 24.74 39.11 -116.47
CA ILE A 14 24.31 39.63 -115.15
C ILE A 14 22.79 39.55 -115.00
N THR A 15 22.03 39.99 -116.00
CA THR A 15 20.56 39.97 -115.92
C THR A 15 20.01 38.54 -115.80
N LEU A 16 20.51 37.59 -116.60
CA LEU A 16 20.11 36.19 -116.48
C LEU A 16 20.52 35.58 -115.13
N GLY A 17 21.75 35.87 -114.69
CA GLY A 17 22.28 35.38 -113.41
C GLY A 17 21.49 35.91 -112.21
N THR A 18 21.11 37.18 -112.23
CA THR A 18 20.28 37.78 -111.17
C THR A 18 18.86 37.22 -111.15
N ALA A 19 18.23 36.98 -112.30
CA ALA A 19 16.90 36.40 -112.39
C ALA A 19 16.86 34.94 -111.89
N LEU A 20 17.82 34.11 -112.31
CA LEU A 20 17.95 32.73 -111.83
C LEU A 20 18.30 32.68 -110.35
N GLY A 21 19.20 33.54 -109.90
CA GLY A 21 19.55 33.68 -108.48
C GLY A 21 18.34 34.06 -107.63
N TRP A 22 17.50 34.98 -108.10
CA TRP A 22 16.29 35.40 -107.40
C TRP A 22 15.23 34.30 -107.34
N ALA A 23 14.99 33.58 -108.44
CA ALA A 23 14.03 32.47 -108.47
C ALA A 23 14.44 31.30 -107.56
N LEU A 24 15.73 30.95 -107.53
CA LEU A 24 16.25 29.93 -106.61
C LEU A 24 16.21 30.38 -105.14
N ALA A 25 16.48 31.66 -104.88
CA ALA A 25 16.40 32.22 -103.52
C ALA A 25 14.96 32.21 -102.98
N THR A 26 13.97 32.59 -103.79
CA THR A 26 12.56 32.59 -103.37
C THR A 26 12.02 31.17 -103.18
N ALA A 27 12.36 30.23 -104.07
CA ALA A 27 11.99 28.82 -103.91
C ALA A 27 12.63 28.18 -102.65
N ARG A 28 13.89 28.54 -102.35
CA ARG A 28 14.59 28.06 -101.15
C ARG A 28 14.02 28.70 -99.87
N ALA A 29 13.68 29.99 -99.91
CA ALA A 29 13.04 30.70 -98.81
C ALA A 29 11.64 30.13 -98.49
N ALA A 30 10.83 29.82 -99.52
CA ALA A 30 9.52 29.20 -99.32
C ALA A 30 9.61 27.80 -98.70
N ARG A 31 10.56 26.97 -99.13
CA ARG A 31 10.81 25.64 -98.53
C ARG A 31 11.31 25.73 -97.08
N LEU A 32 12.18 26.69 -96.78
CA LEU A 32 12.67 26.93 -95.41
C LEU A 32 11.54 27.45 -94.50
N ALA A 33 10.64 28.29 -95.01
CA ALA A 33 9.47 28.77 -94.26
C ALA A 33 8.46 27.65 -93.98
N ALA A 34 8.18 26.78 -94.96
CA ALA A 34 7.30 25.63 -94.79
C ALA A 34 7.85 24.65 -93.74
N ASN A 35 9.14 24.29 -93.84
CA ASN A 35 9.78 23.40 -92.87
C ASN A 35 9.91 24.05 -91.48
N GLY A 36 10.12 25.37 -91.41
CA GLY A 36 10.16 26.13 -90.16
C GLY A 36 8.82 26.12 -89.42
N GLY A 37 7.70 26.18 -90.14
CA GLY A 37 6.36 26.10 -89.57
C GLY A 37 6.07 24.74 -88.92
N GLU A 38 6.50 23.65 -89.54
CA GLU A 38 6.29 22.29 -89.01
C GLU A 38 7.14 22.02 -87.77
N VAL A 39 8.42 22.44 -87.78
CA VAL A 39 9.30 22.35 -86.61
C VAL A 39 8.79 23.21 -85.44
N ALA A 40 8.23 24.38 -85.72
CA ALA A 40 7.64 25.24 -84.69
C ALA A 40 6.41 24.59 -84.02
N ARG A 41 5.55 23.91 -84.79
CA ARG A 41 4.39 23.17 -84.24
C ARG A 41 4.82 21.99 -83.38
N ILE A 42 5.76 21.17 -83.85
CA ILE A 42 6.29 20.02 -83.09
C ILE A 42 6.95 20.49 -81.79
N ARG A 43 7.71 21.59 -81.81
CA ARG A 43 8.32 22.16 -80.60
C ARG A 43 7.27 22.72 -79.63
N ALA A 44 6.20 23.34 -80.13
CA ALA A 44 5.09 23.82 -79.30
C ALA A 44 4.32 22.67 -78.65
N ASP A 45 4.07 21.58 -79.39
CA ASP A 45 3.41 20.38 -78.86
C ASP A 45 4.29 19.68 -77.82
N ALA A 46 5.61 19.60 -78.04
CA ALA A 46 6.56 19.06 -77.06
C ALA A 46 6.67 19.93 -75.79
N ALA A 47 6.64 21.26 -75.93
CA ALA A 47 6.58 22.18 -74.80
C ALA A 47 5.26 22.03 -74.02
N GLY A 48 4.13 21.87 -74.73
CA GLY A 48 2.84 21.60 -74.11
C GLY A 48 2.79 20.26 -73.38
N ALA A 49 3.40 19.21 -73.95
CA ALA A 49 3.47 17.88 -73.32
C ALA A 49 4.34 17.90 -72.05
N SER A 50 5.51 18.55 -72.10
CA SER A 50 6.40 18.66 -70.93
C SER A 50 5.79 19.51 -69.80
N ALA A 51 5.11 20.60 -70.13
CA ALA A 51 4.38 21.40 -69.14
C ALA A 51 3.26 20.61 -68.45
N ARG A 52 2.50 19.81 -69.20
CA ARG A 52 1.47 18.91 -68.63
C ARG A 52 2.09 17.84 -67.74
N ALA A 53 3.22 17.26 -68.12
CA ALA A 53 3.94 16.27 -67.30
C ALA A 53 4.40 16.87 -65.96
N GLN A 54 5.00 18.07 -65.98
CA GLN A 54 5.41 18.76 -64.76
C GLN A 54 4.24 19.13 -63.85
N ALA A 55 3.11 19.55 -64.42
CA ALA A 55 1.90 19.85 -63.65
C ALA A 55 1.33 18.59 -62.97
N LEU A 56 1.31 17.45 -63.67
CA LEU A 56 0.88 16.16 -63.11
C LEU A 56 1.80 15.68 -61.98
N GLU A 57 3.12 15.82 -62.14
CA GLU A 57 4.08 15.50 -61.09
C GLU A 57 3.90 16.38 -59.85
N GLN A 58 3.65 17.68 -60.02
CA GLN A 58 3.36 18.58 -58.91
C GLN A 58 2.05 18.18 -58.20
N GLN A 59 0.99 17.86 -58.95
CA GLN A 59 -0.27 17.39 -58.37
C GLN A 59 -0.07 16.10 -57.57
N LEU A 60 0.65 15.11 -58.11
CA LEU A 60 0.97 13.86 -57.42
C LEU A 60 1.75 14.11 -56.13
N ARG A 61 2.75 15.00 -56.15
CA ARG A 61 3.51 15.35 -54.94
C ARG A 61 2.63 16.02 -53.89
N THR A 62 1.73 16.91 -54.29
CA THR A 62 0.82 17.56 -53.33
C THR A 62 -0.18 16.58 -52.73
N GLU A 63 -0.71 15.64 -53.50
CA GLU A 63 -1.60 14.59 -53.00
C GLU A 63 -0.86 13.60 -52.09
N GLN A 64 0.39 13.24 -52.43
CA GLN A 64 1.25 12.44 -51.56
C GLN A 64 1.56 13.16 -50.23
N GLN A 65 1.84 14.47 -50.26
CA GLN A 65 2.05 15.24 -49.03
C GLN A 65 0.78 15.30 -48.17
N ARG A 66 -0.38 15.55 -48.77
CA ARG A 66 -1.66 15.57 -48.05
C ARG A 66 -1.98 14.23 -47.41
N THR A 67 -1.76 13.12 -48.12
CA THR A 67 -1.99 11.78 -47.58
C THR A 67 -1.03 11.43 -46.45
N LEU A 68 0.25 11.81 -46.55
CA LEU A 68 1.23 11.63 -45.48
C LEU A 68 0.89 12.48 -44.24
N GLU A 69 0.49 13.73 -44.41
CA GLU A 69 0.06 14.59 -43.31
C GLU A 69 -1.22 14.07 -42.64
N ALA A 70 -2.20 13.60 -43.42
CA ALA A 70 -3.41 12.98 -42.89
C ALA A 70 -3.09 11.69 -42.11
N GLN A 71 -2.17 10.87 -42.61
CA GLN A 71 -1.71 9.67 -41.90
C GLN A 71 -0.93 10.01 -40.62
N GLN A 72 -0.10 11.07 -40.63
CA GLN A 72 0.61 11.52 -39.44
C GLN A 72 -0.34 12.06 -38.37
N ARG A 73 -1.35 12.86 -38.75
CA ARG A 73 -2.40 13.32 -37.82
C ARG A 73 -3.19 12.15 -37.25
N ALA A 74 -3.64 11.22 -38.11
CA ALA A 74 -4.34 10.02 -37.66
C ALA A 74 -3.50 9.14 -36.70
N ARG A 75 -2.18 9.05 -36.90
CA ARG A 75 -1.26 8.35 -35.98
C ARG A 75 -1.06 9.11 -34.67
N GLN A 76 -0.95 10.44 -34.70
CA GLN A 76 -0.84 11.27 -33.50
C GLN A 76 -2.12 11.19 -32.67
N ASP A 77 -3.29 11.34 -33.31
CA ASP A 77 -4.59 11.25 -32.65
C ASP A 77 -4.81 9.83 -32.08
N GLY A 78 -4.45 8.78 -32.82
CA GLY A 78 -4.50 7.40 -32.33
C GLY A 78 -3.53 7.11 -31.17
N ALA A 79 -2.34 7.71 -31.18
CA ALA A 79 -1.37 7.59 -30.09
C ALA A 79 -1.84 8.33 -28.83
N VAL A 80 -2.47 9.49 -28.97
CA VAL A 80 -3.08 10.24 -27.85
C VAL A 80 -4.25 9.46 -27.26
N LEU A 81 -5.11 8.86 -28.08
CA LEU A 81 -6.21 8.00 -27.61
C LEU A 81 -5.70 6.75 -26.88
N THR A 82 -4.65 6.11 -27.40
CA THR A 82 -4.04 4.93 -26.76
C THR A 82 -3.32 5.30 -25.44
N ALA A 83 -2.72 6.50 -25.35
CA ALA A 83 -2.09 6.99 -24.13
C ALA A 83 -3.10 7.40 -23.03
N LEU A 84 -4.34 7.70 -23.41
CA LEU A 84 -5.42 8.07 -22.48
C LEU A 84 -6.27 6.88 -22.02
N GLU A 85 -6.21 5.74 -22.71
CA GLU A 85 -6.91 4.51 -22.33
C GLU A 85 -6.60 4.04 -20.89
N PRO A 86 -5.33 4.05 -20.41
CA PRO A 86 -5.01 3.68 -19.03
C PRO A 86 -5.62 4.64 -18.00
N VAL A 87 -5.76 5.92 -18.34
CA VAL A 87 -6.37 6.92 -17.45
C VAL A 87 -7.88 6.72 -17.39
N ARG A 88 -8.53 6.39 -18.50
CA ARG A 88 -9.97 6.05 -18.52
C ARG A 88 -10.23 4.80 -17.69
N GLU A 89 -9.42 3.76 -17.85
CA GLU A 89 -9.53 2.50 -17.11
C GLU A 89 -9.31 2.71 -15.60
N GLN A 90 -8.31 3.52 -15.21
CA GLN A 90 -8.10 3.89 -13.81
C GLN A 90 -9.26 4.71 -13.23
N LEU A 91 -9.85 5.63 -14.00
CA LEU A 91 -11.02 6.41 -13.56
C LEU A 91 -12.28 5.54 -13.45
N GLU A 92 -12.50 4.58 -14.35
CA GLU A 92 -13.59 3.61 -14.27
C GLU A 92 -13.43 2.70 -13.03
N HIS A 93 -12.21 2.20 -12.77
CA HIS A 93 -11.91 1.45 -11.55
C HIS A 93 -12.10 2.28 -10.28
N MET A 94 -11.70 3.55 -10.30
CA MET A 94 -11.88 4.45 -9.16
C MET A 94 -13.36 4.80 -8.95
N ALA A 95 -14.12 5.01 -10.02
CA ALA A 95 -15.57 5.23 -9.96
C ALA A 95 -16.30 4.01 -9.38
N LEU A 96 -15.99 2.80 -9.86
CA LEU A 96 -16.51 1.54 -9.32
C LEU A 96 -16.11 1.34 -7.85
N ARG A 97 -14.89 1.73 -7.47
CA ARG A 97 -14.43 1.62 -6.08
C ARG A 97 -15.13 2.60 -5.16
N VAL A 98 -15.35 3.84 -5.60
CA VAL A 98 -16.12 4.85 -4.85
C VAL A 98 -17.57 4.41 -4.72
N GLU A 99 -18.19 3.91 -5.78
CA GLU A 99 -19.55 3.36 -5.71
C GLU A 99 -19.64 2.19 -4.73
N GLN A 100 -18.69 1.25 -4.78
CA GLN A 100 -18.62 0.15 -3.82
C GLN A 100 -18.42 0.63 -2.37
N MET A 101 -17.59 1.66 -2.16
CA MET A 101 -17.37 2.25 -0.84
C MET A 101 -18.60 2.99 -0.33
N GLU A 102 -19.31 3.73 -1.17
CA GLU A 102 -20.56 4.42 -0.81
C GLU A 102 -21.69 3.42 -0.54
N LEU A 103 -21.76 2.32 -1.30
CA LEU A 103 -22.72 1.23 -1.09
C LEU A 103 -22.39 0.43 0.19
N GLN A 104 -21.10 0.21 0.49
CA GLN A 104 -20.65 -0.33 1.79
C GLN A 104 -20.98 0.63 2.94
N ARG A 105 -20.68 1.92 2.82
CA ARG A 105 -21.01 2.95 3.82
C ARG A 105 -22.51 3.03 4.08
N SER A 106 -23.33 2.99 3.04
CA SER A 106 -24.79 2.94 3.15
C SER A 106 -25.26 1.69 3.89
N LYS A 107 -24.72 0.51 3.56
CA LYS A 107 -24.99 -0.74 4.30
C LYS A 107 -24.52 -0.69 5.75
N GLN A 108 -23.34 -0.12 6.02
CA GLN A 108 -22.82 0.06 7.38
C GLN A 108 -23.74 0.99 8.19
N ASN A 109 -24.15 2.12 7.60
CA ASN A 109 -25.04 3.08 8.23
C ASN A 109 -26.45 2.51 8.43
N ALA A 110 -26.94 1.70 7.50
CA ALA A 110 -28.19 0.96 7.64
C ALA A 110 -28.09 -0.05 8.80
N ILE A 111 -27.00 -0.81 8.91
CA ILE A 111 -26.77 -1.74 10.03
C ILE A 111 -26.68 -0.97 11.35
N ILE A 112 -26.02 0.19 11.40
CA ILE A 112 -25.92 1.02 12.60
C ILE A 112 -27.29 1.57 12.99
N ALA A 113 -28.08 2.07 12.03
CA ALA A 113 -29.44 2.56 12.27
C ALA A 113 -30.42 1.44 12.68
N GLU A 114 -30.29 0.25 12.07
CA GLU A 114 -31.03 -0.97 12.44
C GLU A 114 -30.65 -1.41 13.87
N ARG A 115 -29.36 -1.36 14.21
CA ARG A 115 -28.86 -1.67 15.56
C ARG A 115 -29.27 -0.63 16.59
N LEU A 116 -29.36 0.64 16.21
CA LEU A 116 -29.85 1.70 17.08
C LEU A 116 -31.36 1.54 17.36
N ARG A 117 -32.17 1.21 16.34
CA ARG A 117 -33.60 0.90 16.52
C ARG A 117 -33.83 -0.41 17.29
N ALA A 118 -32.99 -1.41 17.06
CA ALA A 118 -32.99 -2.63 17.86
C ALA A 118 -32.57 -2.33 19.31
N SER A 119 -31.67 -1.38 19.54
CA SER A 119 -31.27 -0.90 20.86
C SER A 119 -32.44 -0.28 21.62
N ASP A 120 -33.32 0.50 20.99
CA ASP A 120 -34.51 1.08 21.65
C ASP A 120 -35.51 -0.02 22.08
N ALA A 121 -35.78 -0.99 21.22
CA ALA A 121 -36.65 -2.13 21.54
C ALA A 121 -36.01 -3.07 22.60
N THR A 122 -34.68 -3.18 22.60
CA THR A 122 -33.93 -3.92 23.61
C THR A 122 -33.89 -3.13 24.93
N GLN A 123 -33.80 -1.79 24.90
CA GLN A 123 -33.90 -0.91 26.05
C GLN A 123 -35.26 -1.01 26.72
N GLU A 124 -36.35 -1.13 25.96
CA GLU A 124 -37.69 -1.26 26.54
C GLU A 124 -37.91 -2.65 27.18
N ARG A 125 -37.39 -3.71 26.56
CA ARG A 125 -37.36 -5.06 27.18
C ARG A 125 -36.37 -5.17 28.34
N LEU A 126 -35.28 -4.41 28.29
CA LEU A 126 -34.29 -4.32 29.35
C LEU A 126 -34.92 -3.58 30.52
N ARG A 127 -35.60 -2.45 30.34
CA ARG A 127 -36.39 -1.76 31.39
C ARG A 127 -37.37 -2.72 32.07
N ALA A 128 -38.11 -3.52 31.30
CA ALA A 128 -39.02 -4.53 31.83
C ALA A 128 -38.32 -5.69 32.57
N SER A 129 -37.14 -6.14 32.09
CA SER A 129 -36.34 -7.18 32.76
C SER A 129 -35.54 -6.67 33.96
N THR A 130 -35.12 -5.40 33.94
CA THR A 130 -34.43 -4.70 35.02
C THR A 130 -35.38 -4.50 36.19
N ALA A 131 -36.65 -4.15 35.95
CA ALA A 131 -37.69 -4.14 36.99
C ALA A 131 -37.89 -5.52 37.66
N SER A 132 -37.69 -6.62 36.91
CA SER A 132 -37.74 -7.99 37.46
C SER A 132 -36.46 -8.36 38.24
N LEU A 133 -35.30 -7.87 37.81
CA LEU A 133 -34.01 -8.04 38.48
C LEU A 133 -33.86 -7.15 39.74
N GLU A 134 -34.56 -6.01 39.80
CA GLU A 134 -34.62 -5.08 40.95
C GLU A 134 -35.15 -5.73 42.22
N SER A 135 -36.11 -6.66 42.09
CA SER A 135 -36.63 -7.44 43.23
C SER A 135 -35.55 -8.33 43.86
N ALA A 136 -34.57 -8.79 43.07
CA ALA A 136 -33.45 -9.62 43.50
C ALA A 136 -32.26 -8.82 44.08
N LEU A 137 -32.22 -7.49 43.90
CA LEU A 137 -31.13 -6.59 44.29
C LEU A 137 -31.39 -5.76 45.56
N ARG A 138 -32.33 -6.20 46.41
CA ARG A 138 -32.71 -5.48 47.66
C ARG A 138 -31.57 -5.33 48.68
N SER A 139 -30.56 -6.19 48.67
CA SER A 139 -29.43 -6.11 49.60
C SER A 139 -28.22 -5.38 49.00
N ARG A 140 -27.51 -4.60 49.82
CA ARG A 140 -26.29 -3.87 49.40
C ARG A 140 -25.19 -4.82 48.89
N SER A 141 -25.08 -6.01 49.49
CA SER A 141 -24.11 -7.05 49.08
C SER A 141 -24.43 -7.61 47.70
N ALA A 142 -25.71 -7.92 47.42
CA ALA A 142 -26.13 -8.40 46.09
C ALA A 142 -25.87 -7.36 44.99
N ARG A 143 -26.05 -6.07 45.29
CA ARG A 143 -25.74 -4.98 44.35
C ARG A 143 -24.25 -4.87 44.04
N GLY A 144 -23.39 -5.03 45.05
CA GLY A 144 -21.94 -5.06 44.85
C GLY A 144 -21.51 -6.20 43.92
N MET A 145 -21.94 -7.43 44.23
CA MET A 145 -21.61 -8.60 43.41
C MET A 145 -22.15 -8.49 41.98
N TRP A 146 -23.36 -7.96 41.81
CA TRP A 146 -23.92 -7.76 40.46
C TRP A 146 -23.14 -6.73 39.66
N GLY A 147 -22.75 -5.60 40.28
CA GLY A 147 -21.90 -4.60 39.65
C GLY A 147 -20.54 -5.16 39.21
N GLU A 148 -19.91 -5.99 40.04
CA GLU A 148 -18.65 -6.66 39.73
C GLU A 148 -18.79 -7.69 38.59
N MET A 149 -19.87 -8.47 38.59
CA MET A 149 -20.14 -9.46 37.55
C MET A 149 -20.43 -8.79 36.20
N GLU A 150 -21.22 -7.71 36.19
CA GLU A 150 -21.49 -6.96 34.97
C GLU A 150 -20.23 -6.25 34.46
N LEU A 151 -19.40 -5.70 35.36
CA LEU A 151 -18.10 -5.13 35.01
C LEU A 151 -17.22 -6.17 34.31
N ARG A 152 -17.01 -7.35 34.90
CA ARG A 152 -16.24 -8.44 34.28
C ARG A 152 -16.79 -8.77 32.89
N ARG A 153 -18.11 -8.96 32.79
CA ARG A 153 -18.77 -9.33 31.53
C ARG A 153 -18.57 -8.30 30.43
N VAL A 154 -18.66 -7.00 30.75
CA VAL A 154 -18.44 -5.92 29.78
C VAL A 154 -17.00 -5.91 29.28
N LEU A 155 -16.02 -6.11 30.16
CA LEU A 155 -14.60 -6.21 29.79
C LEU A 155 -14.35 -7.41 28.86
N GLU A 156 -14.90 -8.58 29.20
CA GLU A 156 -14.80 -9.79 28.36
C GLU A 156 -15.45 -9.61 26.99
N LEU A 157 -16.63 -8.98 26.93
CA LEU A 157 -17.29 -8.63 25.66
C LEU A 157 -16.49 -7.63 24.83
N GLY A 158 -15.69 -6.78 25.48
CA GLY A 158 -14.73 -5.89 24.83
C GLY A 158 -13.59 -6.63 24.13
N GLY A 159 -13.45 -7.94 24.37
CA GLY A 159 -12.37 -8.78 23.86
C GLY A 159 -11.18 -8.90 24.82
N MET A 160 -11.35 -8.48 26.08
CA MET A 160 -10.30 -8.53 27.11
C MET A 160 -10.34 -9.85 27.88
N SER A 161 -9.19 -10.39 28.25
CA SER A 161 -9.06 -11.62 29.04
C SER A 161 -8.61 -11.30 30.47
N GLU A 162 -9.29 -11.88 31.46
CA GLU A 162 -8.90 -11.78 32.88
C GLU A 162 -7.49 -12.36 33.08
N HIS A 163 -6.68 -11.72 33.92
CA HIS A 163 -5.27 -12.03 34.20
C HIS A 163 -4.28 -11.73 33.06
N ILE A 164 -4.76 -11.28 31.90
CA ILE A 164 -3.91 -10.86 30.77
C ILE A 164 -4.10 -9.37 30.54
N ASP A 165 -5.34 -8.96 30.23
CA ASP A 165 -5.68 -7.60 29.84
C ASP A 165 -6.26 -6.80 31.01
N PHE A 166 -6.85 -7.47 31.99
CA PHE A 166 -7.34 -6.85 33.22
C PHE A 166 -7.23 -7.76 34.45
N GLU A 167 -7.24 -7.14 35.62
CA GLU A 167 -7.14 -7.80 36.93
C GLU A 167 -8.28 -7.32 37.83
N LEU A 168 -8.97 -8.23 38.50
CA LEU A 168 -10.08 -7.90 39.41
C LEU A 168 -9.62 -7.86 40.88
N GLN A 169 -10.06 -6.84 41.62
CA GLN A 169 -9.89 -6.69 43.08
C GLN A 169 -8.44 -6.84 43.62
N LYS A 170 -7.44 -6.68 42.74
CA LYS A 170 -6.03 -6.73 43.14
C LYS A 170 -5.59 -5.40 43.74
N SER A 171 -4.75 -5.49 44.77
CA SER A 171 -4.08 -4.32 45.32
C SER A 171 -3.18 -3.72 44.27
N VAL A 172 -3.16 -2.39 44.19
CA VAL A 172 -2.21 -1.65 43.34
C VAL A 172 -0.76 -2.12 43.58
N SER A 173 -0.42 -2.44 44.83
CA SER A 173 0.91 -2.97 45.20
C SER A 173 1.25 -4.36 44.65
N THR A 174 0.25 -5.11 44.18
CA THR A 174 0.40 -6.47 43.64
C THR A 174 0.33 -6.53 42.12
N LEU A 175 -0.03 -5.42 41.48
CA LEU A 175 -0.01 -5.30 40.03
C LEU A 175 1.44 -5.42 39.53
N ARG A 176 1.63 -6.15 38.44
CA ARG A 176 2.95 -6.35 37.83
C ARG A 176 3.05 -5.56 36.54
N LYS A 177 4.15 -4.82 36.36
CA LYS A 177 4.44 -4.14 35.11
C LYS A 177 5.02 -5.18 34.15
N GLN A 178 4.21 -5.62 33.19
CA GLN A 178 4.64 -6.60 32.20
C GLN A 178 5.10 -5.85 30.94
N ASN A 179 6.40 -5.62 30.82
CA ASN A 179 6.97 -5.28 29.52
C ASN A 179 7.15 -6.60 28.73
N ARG A 180 6.67 -6.69 27.49
CA ARG A 180 6.84 -7.89 26.62
C ARG A 180 8.32 -8.29 26.39
N ALA A 181 9.28 -7.45 26.78
CA ALA A 181 10.71 -7.81 26.90
C ALA A 181 11.04 -8.78 28.06
N GLY A 182 10.05 -9.29 28.80
CA GLY A 182 10.24 -10.26 29.88
C GLY A 182 10.79 -9.69 31.20
N SER A 183 11.03 -8.38 31.27
CA SER A 183 11.45 -7.72 32.51
C SER A 183 10.24 -7.47 33.40
N LEU A 184 10.07 -8.32 34.42
CA LEU A 184 9.12 -8.14 35.51
C LEU A 184 9.64 -7.06 36.45
N ASN A 185 9.20 -5.81 36.25
CA ASN A 185 9.38 -4.80 37.28
C ASN A 185 8.10 -4.75 38.13
N ALA A 186 8.24 -4.87 39.45
CA ALA A 186 7.11 -4.68 40.36
C ALA A 186 6.52 -3.28 40.17
N ALA A 187 5.20 -3.14 40.27
CA ALA A 187 4.59 -1.81 40.36
C ALA A 187 5.24 -1.03 41.51
N PRO A 188 5.40 0.30 41.39
CA PRO A 188 5.90 1.11 42.49
C PRO A 188 5.07 0.85 43.77
N SER A 189 5.77 0.74 44.90
CA SER A 189 5.12 0.52 46.20
C SER A 189 4.28 1.77 46.55
N PRO A 190 2.97 1.64 46.78
CA PRO A 190 2.13 2.79 47.07
C PRO A 190 2.56 3.43 48.40
N ALA A 191 2.69 4.76 48.41
CA ALA A 191 3.11 5.53 49.58
C ALA A 191 2.08 5.53 50.73
N ASN A 192 0.81 5.20 50.45
CA ASN A 192 -0.29 5.21 51.41
C ASN A 192 -1.29 4.07 51.14
N GLY A 193 -1.14 2.96 51.86
CA GLY A 193 -2.15 1.90 51.91
C GLY A 193 -2.39 1.15 50.59
N SER A 194 -2.96 -0.04 50.71
CA SER A 194 -3.37 -0.85 49.56
C SER A 194 -4.69 -0.29 49.01
N ALA A 195 -4.64 0.62 48.04
CA ALA A 195 -5.83 0.88 47.23
C ALA A 195 -6.13 -0.33 46.36
N ARG A 196 -7.41 -0.70 46.30
CA ARG A 196 -7.94 -1.85 45.58
C ARG A 196 -9.11 -1.36 44.75
N PRO A 197 -8.89 -0.98 43.48
CA PRO A 197 -9.99 -0.76 42.56
C PRO A 197 -10.68 -2.10 42.27
N ASP A 198 -11.94 -2.04 41.84
CA ASP A 198 -12.72 -3.25 41.54
C ASP A 198 -12.17 -3.98 40.33
N ALA A 199 -11.69 -3.24 39.32
CA ALA A 199 -10.89 -3.75 38.23
C ALA A 199 -9.74 -2.81 37.87
N THR A 200 -8.66 -3.37 37.32
CA THR A 200 -7.59 -2.60 36.67
C THR A 200 -7.34 -3.16 35.28
N ILE A 201 -7.46 -2.30 34.28
CA ILE A 201 -7.06 -2.61 32.90
C ILE A 201 -5.56 -2.36 32.76
N LEU A 202 -4.86 -3.29 32.12
CA LEU A 202 -3.48 -3.14 31.70
C LEU A 202 -3.46 -2.51 30.30
N LEU A 203 -2.77 -1.38 30.17
CA LEU A 203 -2.65 -0.65 28.91
C LEU A 203 -1.31 -0.97 28.22
N PRO A 204 -1.23 -0.78 26.90
CA PRO A 204 0.04 -0.85 26.19
C PRO A 204 1.07 0.13 26.79
N GLY A 205 2.34 -0.25 26.83
CA GLY A 205 3.39 0.53 27.49
C GLY A 205 3.51 0.28 29.00
N GLY A 206 2.72 -0.64 29.55
CA GLY A 206 2.77 -1.03 30.96
C GLY A 206 2.10 0.00 31.88
N GLU A 207 1.18 0.79 31.34
CA GLU A 207 0.33 1.70 32.10
C GLU A 207 -0.89 0.96 32.66
N PHE A 208 -1.57 1.57 33.63
CA PHE A 208 -2.74 0.98 34.27
C PHE A 208 -3.91 1.96 34.28
N LEU A 209 -5.12 1.42 34.16
CA LEU A 209 -6.36 2.17 34.23
C LEU A 209 -7.29 1.55 35.27
N ALA A 210 -7.59 2.30 36.33
CA ALA A 210 -8.49 1.86 37.40
C ALA A 210 -9.96 1.99 37.00
N ILE A 211 -10.75 0.98 37.38
CA ILE A 211 -12.21 0.97 37.27
C ILE A 211 -12.80 0.63 38.64
N ASP A 212 -13.81 1.39 39.04
CA ASP A 212 -14.53 1.19 40.30
C ASP A 212 -16.03 1.15 40.00
N ALA A 213 -16.70 0.07 40.41
CA ALA A 213 -18.10 -0.19 40.17
C ALA A 213 -18.95 0.40 41.30
N LYS A 214 -19.89 1.28 40.95
CA LYS A 214 -20.80 1.94 41.89
C LYS A 214 -22.24 1.71 41.45
N ALA A 215 -23.02 1.13 42.36
CA ALA A 215 -24.43 0.79 42.14
C ALA A 215 -25.36 1.57 43.11
N PRO A 216 -25.49 2.91 42.97
CA PRO A 216 -26.35 3.73 43.83
C PRO A 216 -27.83 3.55 43.46
N LEU A 217 -28.42 2.40 43.79
CA LEU A 217 -29.80 2.09 43.41
C LEU A 217 -30.83 2.54 44.46
N ASP A 218 -30.45 2.75 45.72
CA ASP A 218 -31.45 2.89 46.81
C ASP A 218 -32.43 4.04 46.61
N ALA A 219 -31.94 5.24 46.26
CA ALA A 219 -32.78 6.41 46.02
C ALA A 219 -33.55 6.29 44.70
N PHE A 220 -32.90 5.80 43.64
CA PHE A 220 -33.53 5.53 42.35
C PHE A 220 -34.75 4.60 42.47
N LEU A 221 -34.60 3.46 43.18
CA LEU A 221 -35.68 2.49 43.39
C LEU A 221 -36.85 3.09 44.17
N ARG A 222 -36.56 3.88 45.22
CA ARG A 222 -37.60 4.57 46.01
C ARG A 222 -38.36 5.59 45.17
N GLY A 223 -37.66 6.30 44.28
CA GLY A 223 -38.27 7.22 43.33
C GLY A 223 -39.23 6.52 42.37
N ALA A 224 -38.79 5.39 41.80
CA ALA A 224 -39.63 4.55 40.94
C ALA A 224 -40.88 4.01 41.67
N ASP A 225 -40.71 3.49 42.89
CA ASP A 225 -41.80 3.00 43.73
C ASP A 225 -42.81 4.11 44.09
N ALA A 226 -42.33 5.33 44.38
CA ALA A 226 -43.18 6.48 44.69
C ALA A 226 -43.98 6.95 43.47
N GLY A 227 -43.33 7.03 42.30
CA GLY A 227 -43.99 7.38 41.04
C GLY A 227 -45.06 6.36 40.64
N ALA A 228 -44.78 5.06 40.83
CA ALA A 228 -45.75 4.00 40.58
C ALA A 228 -47.00 4.09 41.49
N LYS A 229 -46.85 4.66 42.69
CA LYS A 229 -47.96 4.92 43.63
C LYS A 229 -48.67 6.26 43.38
N GLY A 230 -48.24 7.02 42.37
CA GLY A 230 -48.80 8.33 42.02
C GLY A 230 -48.31 9.49 42.89
N ASP A 231 -47.29 9.28 43.73
CA ASP A 231 -46.69 10.32 44.57
C ASP A 231 -45.49 10.95 43.83
N GLN A 232 -45.81 11.91 42.96
CA GLN A 232 -44.82 12.54 42.08
C GLN A 232 -43.81 13.41 42.85
N ASP A 233 -44.24 14.05 43.94
CA ASP A 233 -43.38 14.92 44.75
C ASP A 233 -42.32 14.09 45.50
N ALA A 234 -42.74 12.98 46.10
CA ALA A 234 -41.79 12.04 46.70
C ALA A 234 -40.86 11.42 45.65
N ALA A 235 -41.38 11.09 44.46
CA ALA A 235 -40.56 10.57 43.37
C ALA A 235 -39.44 11.54 42.96
N ASN A 236 -39.78 12.82 42.77
CA ASN A 236 -38.81 13.86 42.41
C ASN A 236 -37.78 14.11 43.52
N SER A 237 -38.20 14.04 44.80
CA SER A 237 -37.28 14.14 45.94
C SER A 237 -36.26 12.99 45.94
N TYR A 238 -36.71 11.75 45.73
CA TYR A 238 -35.80 10.60 45.68
C TYR A 238 -34.86 10.63 44.48
N LEU A 239 -35.29 11.16 43.33
CA LEU A 239 -34.39 11.37 42.19
C LEU A 239 -33.33 12.45 42.48
N SER A 240 -33.66 13.46 43.28
CA SER A 240 -32.68 14.44 43.76
C SER A 240 -31.66 13.82 44.70
N ASP A 241 -32.10 12.97 45.63
CA ASP A 241 -31.22 12.19 46.51
C ASP A 241 -30.33 11.23 45.70
N HIS A 242 -30.83 10.68 44.60
CA HIS A 242 -30.08 9.82 43.69
C HIS A 242 -28.93 10.57 43.01
N ALA A 243 -29.19 11.74 42.44
CA ALA A 243 -28.15 12.60 41.86
C ALA A 243 -27.09 12.99 42.90
N ALA A 244 -27.51 13.32 44.13
CA ALA A 244 -26.60 13.60 45.24
C ALA A 244 -25.73 12.38 45.62
N ALA A 245 -26.31 11.17 45.61
CA ALA A 245 -25.57 9.94 45.88
C ALA A 245 -24.49 9.66 44.80
N VAL A 246 -24.83 9.86 43.52
CA VAL A 246 -23.85 9.76 42.42
C VAL A 246 -22.72 10.77 42.61
N ARG A 247 -23.04 12.03 42.94
CA ARG A 247 -22.04 13.07 43.25
C ARG A 247 -21.14 12.68 44.43
N SER A 248 -21.71 12.08 45.47
CA SER A 248 -20.94 11.59 46.62
C SER A 248 -19.92 10.52 46.20
N HIS A 249 -20.31 9.57 45.35
CA HIS A 249 -19.40 8.55 44.84
C HIS A 249 -18.30 9.12 43.93
N ILE A 250 -18.59 10.13 43.13
CA ILE A 250 -17.56 10.88 42.37
C ILE A 250 -16.54 11.47 43.36
N ASN A 251 -17.00 12.14 44.42
CA ASN A 251 -16.12 12.74 45.42
C ASN A 251 -15.30 11.70 46.19
N GLU A 252 -15.85 10.52 46.47
CA GLU A 252 -15.13 9.41 47.07
C GLU A 252 -14.00 8.93 46.16
N LEU A 253 -14.23 8.81 44.85
CA LEU A 253 -13.22 8.39 43.88
C LEU A 253 -12.12 9.42 43.70
N ILE A 254 -12.47 10.71 43.65
CA ILE A 254 -11.49 11.81 43.62
C ILE A 254 -10.54 11.70 44.83
N ARG A 255 -11.08 11.45 46.02
CA ARG A 255 -10.28 11.30 47.25
C ARG A 255 -9.40 10.05 47.26
N ARG A 256 -9.83 8.97 46.59
CA ARG A 256 -9.00 7.76 46.47
C ARG A 256 -7.81 7.96 45.53
N ASN A 257 -7.93 8.83 44.53
CA ASN A 257 -6.86 9.18 43.60
C ASN A 257 -6.07 7.96 43.07
N TYR A 258 -6.75 6.98 42.49
CA TYR A 258 -6.09 5.81 41.91
C TYR A 258 -4.98 6.16 40.88
N PRO A 259 -5.11 7.21 40.03
CA PRO A 259 -4.07 7.54 39.06
C PRO A 259 -2.72 7.82 39.72
N GLU A 260 -2.69 8.58 40.81
CA GLU A 260 -1.47 8.87 41.58
C GLU A 260 -0.84 7.59 42.15
N GLN A 261 -1.66 6.62 42.55
CA GLN A 261 -1.19 5.36 43.12
C GLN A 261 -0.69 4.36 42.06
N LEU A 262 -1.29 4.38 40.87
CA LEU A 262 -0.90 3.54 39.73
C LEU A 262 0.36 4.04 39.01
N GLY A 263 0.73 5.31 39.23
CA GLY A 263 1.95 5.90 38.70
C GLY A 263 1.79 6.40 37.27
N GLN A 264 2.33 5.67 36.29
CA GLN A 264 2.26 6.07 34.88
C GLN A 264 0.98 5.51 34.24
N GLY A 265 0.20 6.39 33.62
CA GLY A 265 -1.04 6.05 32.93
C GLY A 265 -1.97 7.24 32.74
N PRO A 266 -3.19 7.01 32.24
CA PRO A 266 -4.21 8.04 32.12
C PRO A 266 -4.51 8.69 33.47
N GLN A 267 -4.61 10.02 33.47
CA GLN A 267 -4.88 10.82 34.68
C GLN A 267 -6.38 10.85 35.02
N PHE A 268 -7.05 9.71 34.91
CA PHE A 268 -8.45 9.56 35.30
C PHE A 268 -8.77 8.14 35.77
N THR A 269 -9.82 8.02 36.58
CA THR A 269 -10.43 6.76 37.01
C THR A 269 -11.77 6.58 36.32
N ILE A 270 -12.11 5.35 35.93
CA ILE A 270 -13.46 5.04 35.44
C ILE A 270 -14.38 4.72 36.63
N MET A 271 -15.48 5.46 36.75
CA MET A 271 -16.60 5.08 37.61
C MET A 271 -17.62 4.33 36.75
N PHE A 272 -17.78 3.04 37.00
CA PHE A 272 -18.72 2.18 36.29
C PHE A 272 -20.05 2.09 37.02
N ILE A 273 -21.13 2.50 36.36
CA ILE A 273 -22.51 2.36 36.84
C ILE A 273 -23.17 1.26 36.01
N PRO A 274 -23.58 0.12 36.60
CA PRO A 274 -24.00 -1.08 35.88
C PRO A 274 -25.39 -0.97 35.21
N SER A 275 -25.97 0.23 35.12
CA SER A 275 -27.26 0.47 34.47
C SER A 275 -27.29 1.85 33.81
N GLU A 276 -27.63 1.87 32.52
CA GLU A 276 -27.83 3.10 31.74
C GLU A 276 -28.94 3.97 32.37
N ALA A 277 -30.04 3.34 32.79
CA ALA A 277 -31.20 4.04 33.36
C ALA A 277 -30.84 4.75 34.67
N VAL A 278 -29.97 4.13 35.48
CA VAL A 278 -29.52 4.70 36.75
C VAL A 278 -28.64 5.93 36.52
N LEU A 279 -27.71 5.90 35.56
CA LEU A 279 -26.92 7.09 35.24
C LEU A 279 -27.79 8.18 34.58
N SER A 280 -28.65 7.81 33.63
CA SER A 280 -29.54 8.75 32.92
C SER A 280 -30.42 9.53 33.89
N ALA A 281 -31.05 8.84 34.84
CA ALA A 281 -31.94 9.47 35.82
C ALA A 281 -31.20 10.49 36.73
N ALA A 282 -29.92 10.25 37.04
CA ALA A 282 -29.12 11.22 37.78
C ALA A 282 -28.78 12.46 36.92
N LEU A 283 -28.47 12.26 35.63
CA LEU A 283 -28.14 13.35 34.70
C LEU A 283 -29.36 14.19 34.31
N GLU A 284 -30.56 13.61 34.31
CA GLU A 284 -31.81 14.34 34.10
C GLU A 284 -32.08 15.36 35.22
N VAL A 285 -31.68 15.04 36.45
CA VAL A 285 -31.79 15.94 37.60
C VAL A 285 -30.62 16.92 37.65
N ASP A 286 -29.40 16.45 37.41
CA ASP A 286 -28.18 17.25 37.45
C ASP A 286 -27.22 16.88 36.32
N ALA A 287 -27.36 17.56 35.18
CA ALA A 287 -26.50 17.37 34.02
C ALA A 287 -25.03 17.75 34.28
N SER A 288 -24.77 18.63 35.26
CA SER A 288 -23.40 19.09 35.58
C SER A 288 -22.51 17.98 36.15
N LEU A 289 -23.09 16.85 36.57
CA LEU A 289 -22.34 15.70 37.10
C LEU A 289 -21.32 15.18 36.10
N LEU A 290 -21.64 15.16 34.81
CA LEU A 290 -20.73 14.66 33.77
C LEU A 290 -19.48 15.53 33.65
N GLU A 291 -19.68 16.84 33.54
CA GLU A 291 -18.62 17.85 33.43
C GLU A 291 -17.80 17.93 34.71
N TYR A 292 -18.47 17.88 35.87
CA TYR A 292 -17.84 17.86 37.18
C TYR A 292 -16.95 16.63 37.38
N ALA A 293 -17.44 15.44 37.03
CA ALA A 293 -16.66 14.21 37.12
C ALA A 293 -15.42 14.28 36.21
N LEU A 294 -15.62 14.65 34.94
CA LEU A 294 -14.54 14.71 33.95
C LEU A 294 -13.46 15.73 34.34
N ALA A 295 -13.86 16.93 34.78
CA ALA A 295 -12.93 17.98 35.21
C ALA A 295 -12.07 17.57 36.41
N ASN A 296 -12.54 16.61 37.22
CA ASN A 296 -11.82 16.08 38.38
C ASN A 296 -11.21 14.68 38.13
N GLY A 297 -11.06 14.27 36.87
CA GLY A 297 -10.40 13.00 36.54
C GLY A 297 -11.22 11.75 36.87
N VAL A 298 -12.56 11.84 36.81
CA VAL A 298 -13.47 10.70 36.93
C VAL A 298 -14.29 10.58 35.65
N LEU A 299 -14.14 9.46 34.94
CA LEU A 299 -14.92 9.16 33.75
C LEU A 299 -16.14 8.31 34.13
N LEU A 300 -17.33 8.90 34.03
CA LEU A 300 -18.58 8.16 34.23
C LEU A 300 -18.82 7.23 33.04
N THR A 301 -19.06 5.96 33.33
CA THR A 301 -19.37 4.95 32.31
C THR A 301 -20.49 4.04 32.77
N THR A 302 -21.07 3.39 31.78
CA THR A 302 -22.15 2.43 31.82
C THR A 302 -21.75 1.25 30.92
N PRO A 303 -22.50 0.14 30.87
CA PRO A 303 -22.09 -1.03 30.09
C PRO A 303 -21.71 -0.72 28.64
N ILE A 304 -22.44 0.16 27.95
CA ILE A 304 -22.17 0.49 26.55
C ILE A 304 -20.92 1.37 26.40
N SER A 305 -20.79 2.40 27.22
CA SER A 305 -19.66 3.32 27.15
C SER A 305 -18.36 2.66 27.62
N LEU A 306 -18.42 1.81 28.66
CA LEU A 306 -17.28 1.00 29.09
C LEU A 306 -16.88 -0.02 28.02
N LEU A 307 -17.84 -0.67 27.35
CA LEU A 307 -17.54 -1.56 26.24
C LEU A 307 -16.77 -0.85 25.12
N ALA A 308 -17.15 0.38 24.78
CA ALA A 308 -16.44 1.18 23.79
C ALA A 308 -15.00 1.50 24.23
N VAL A 309 -14.79 1.87 25.50
CA VAL A 309 -13.45 2.09 26.07
C VAL A 309 -12.63 0.80 26.03
N ALA A 310 -13.18 -0.31 26.55
CA ALA A 310 -12.52 -1.62 26.59
C ALA A 310 -12.12 -2.09 25.18
N ARG A 311 -13.00 -1.92 24.19
CA ARG A 311 -12.71 -2.28 22.80
C ARG A 311 -11.60 -1.42 22.21
N THR A 312 -11.63 -0.11 22.47
CA THR A 312 -10.58 0.81 22.02
C THR A 312 -9.21 0.43 22.59
N VAL A 313 -9.17 0.04 23.88
CA VAL A 313 -7.95 -0.45 24.53
C VAL A 313 -7.49 -1.77 23.91
N ALA A 314 -8.39 -2.72 23.70
CA ALA A 314 -8.08 -4.00 23.08
C ALA A 314 -7.53 -3.83 21.64
N ASP A 315 -8.12 -2.93 20.86
CA ASP A 315 -7.65 -2.62 19.52
C ASP A 315 -6.25 -1.95 19.55
N ALA A 316 -5.98 -1.10 20.55
CA ALA A 316 -4.65 -0.53 20.76
C ALA A 316 -3.59 -1.58 21.15
N TRP A 317 -3.97 -2.63 21.88
CA TRP A 317 -3.10 -3.78 22.14
C TRP A 317 -2.73 -4.53 20.87
N MET A 318 -3.70 -4.77 19.98
CA MET A 318 -3.46 -5.45 18.70
C MET A 318 -2.45 -4.67 17.85
N GLN A 319 -2.57 -3.35 17.78
CA GLN A 319 -1.64 -2.48 17.04
C GLN A 319 -0.22 -2.50 17.62
N ASN A 320 -0.08 -2.48 18.95
CA ASN A 320 1.23 -2.55 19.60
C ASN A 320 1.89 -3.93 19.44
N ALA A 321 1.12 -5.01 19.52
CA ALA A 321 1.62 -6.36 19.29
C ALA A 321 2.21 -6.51 17.87
N ILE A 322 1.52 -6.00 16.85
CA ILE A 322 1.99 -6.03 15.46
C ILE A 322 3.32 -5.27 15.30
N ASN A 323 3.49 -4.14 15.98
CA ASN A 323 4.73 -3.35 15.94
C ASN A 323 5.92 -4.09 16.58
N ASP A 324 5.73 -4.75 17.71
CA ASP A 324 6.79 -5.50 18.39
C ASP A 324 7.19 -6.75 17.58
N ASP A 325 6.21 -7.48 17.05
CA ASP A 325 6.44 -8.68 16.23
C ASP A 325 7.19 -8.33 14.94
N ALA A 326 6.86 -7.19 14.31
CA ALA A 326 7.58 -6.70 13.13
C ALA A 326 9.05 -6.39 13.43
N ARG A 327 9.36 -5.78 14.59
CA ARG A 327 10.75 -5.54 15.01
C ARG A 327 11.51 -6.84 15.23
N GLN A 328 10.88 -7.83 15.86
CA GLN A 328 11.49 -9.13 16.08
C GLN A 328 11.75 -9.86 14.76
N LEU A 329 10.80 -9.82 13.82
CA LEU A 329 10.94 -10.36 12.48
C LEU A 329 12.12 -9.73 11.73
N LEU A 330 12.25 -8.41 11.78
CA LEU A 330 13.38 -7.68 11.18
C LEU A 330 14.72 -8.11 11.80
N ALA A 331 14.78 -8.29 13.12
CA ALA A 331 15.98 -8.76 13.80
C ALA A 331 16.39 -10.19 13.39
N ILE A 332 15.42 -11.10 13.30
CA ILE A 332 15.63 -12.47 12.82
C ILE A 332 16.07 -12.47 11.35
N GLY A 333 15.40 -11.68 10.50
CA GLY A 333 15.74 -11.50 9.09
C GLY A 333 17.17 -10.97 8.88
N SER A 334 17.57 -9.95 9.65
CA SER A 334 18.94 -9.42 9.64
C SER A 334 19.98 -10.48 10.04
N THR A 335 19.66 -11.28 11.06
CA THR A 335 20.54 -12.36 11.51
C THR A 335 20.66 -13.46 10.46
N LEU A 336 19.56 -13.83 9.80
CA LEU A 336 19.55 -14.80 8.72
C LEU A 336 20.41 -14.31 7.54
N TYR A 337 20.23 -13.07 7.11
CA TYR A 337 21.01 -12.47 6.02
C TYR A 337 22.52 -12.50 6.29
N LYS A 338 22.94 -12.10 7.51
CA LYS A 338 24.34 -12.19 7.94
C LYS A 338 24.88 -13.62 7.87
N ARG A 339 24.11 -14.61 8.34
CA ARG A 339 24.50 -16.02 8.28
C ARG A 339 24.61 -16.54 6.86
N LEU A 340 23.70 -16.14 5.98
CA LEU A 340 23.73 -16.51 4.56
C LEU A 340 24.99 -15.97 3.87
N GLY A 341 25.38 -14.72 4.18
CA GLY A 341 26.63 -14.13 3.69
C GLY A 341 27.88 -14.88 4.17
N THR A 342 27.88 -15.40 5.41
CA THR A 342 28.96 -16.26 5.90
C THR A 342 29.02 -17.59 5.15
N VAL A 343 27.87 -18.22 4.88
CA VAL A 343 27.81 -19.48 4.11
C VAL A 343 28.29 -19.27 2.68
N ALA A 344 27.87 -18.19 2.02
CA ALA A 344 28.32 -17.85 0.67
C ALA A 344 29.85 -17.73 0.59
N ARG A 345 30.48 -17.07 1.58
CA ARG A 345 31.94 -16.96 1.67
C ARG A 345 32.63 -18.32 1.78
N TYR A 346 32.13 -19.21 2.63
CA TYR A 346 32.68 -20.56 2.75
C TYR A 346 32.52 -21.37 1.45
N MET A 347 31.43 -21.18 0.71
CA MET A 347 31.24 -21.82 -0.59
C MET A 347 32.20 -21.27 -1.66
N ASP A 348 32.49 -19.96 -1.64
CA ASP A 348 33.50 -19.35 -2.52
C ASP A 348 34.91 -19.87 -2.25
N ASP A 349 35.29 -19.96 -0.97
CA ASP A 349 36.58 -20.51 -0.53
C ASP A 349 36.73 -21.99 -0.93
N LEU A 350 35.65 -22.76 -0.80
CA LEU A 350 35.59 -24.15 -1.24
C LEU A 350 35.74 -24.26 -2.77
N GLY A 351 35.03 -23.42 -3.53
CA GLY A 351 35.14 -23.35 -4.98
C GLY A 351 36.55 -22.99 -5.47
N ALA A 352 37.23 -22.08 -4.76
CA ALA A 352 38.62 -21.72 -5.03
C ALA A 352 39.58 -22.89 -4.76
N SER A 353 39.38 -23.60 -3.65
CA SER A 353 40.18 -24.78 -3.29
C SER A 353 40.01 -25.92 -4.31
N LEU A 354 38.78 -26.20 -4.74
CA LEU A 354 38.48 -27.19 -5.79
C LEU A 354 39.17 -26.82 -7.11
N ARG A 355 39.10 -25.55 -7.55
CA ARG A 355 39.81 -25.07 -8.75
C ARG A 355 41.31 -25.32 -8.66
N ARG A 356 41.92 -25.09 -7.49
CA ARG A 356 43.35 -25.31 -7.26
C ARG A 356 43.71 -26.80 -7.27
N SER A 357 42.88 -27.65 -6.67
CA SER A 357 43.04 -29.11 -6.72
C SER A 357 43.01 -29.62 -8.15
N VAL A 358 42.04 -29.18 -8.96
CA VAL A 358 41.94 -29.55 -10.39
C VAL A 358 43.15 -29.07 -11.19
N GLN A 359 43.62 -27.84 -10.98
CA GLN A 359 44.85 -27.36 -11.62
C GLN A 359 46.07 -28.20 -11.26
N THR A 360 46.20 -28.61 -10.01
CA THR A 360 47.33 -29.43 -9.54
C THR A 360 47.25 -30.82 -10.16
N TYR A 361 46.07 -31.43 -10.17
CA TYR A 361 45.82 -32.70 -10.85
C TYR A 361 46.22 -32.63 -12.34
N ASN A 362 45.75 -31.62 -13.07
CA ASN A 362 46.07 -31.43 -14.49
C ASN A 362 47.58 -31.25 -14.74
N LYS A 363 48.31 -30.57 -13.85
CA LYS A 363 49.77 -30.46 -13.92
C LYS A 363 50.46 -31.80 -13.73
N THR A 364 50.00 -32.60 -12.77
CA THR A 364 50.53 -33.94 -12.51
C THR A 364 50.32 -34.86 -13.72
N VAL A 365 49.12 -34.89 -14.29
CA VAL A 365 48.81 -35.67 -15.50
C VAL A 365 49.72 -35.26 -16.66
N ASN A 366 49.84 -33.95 -16.95
CA ASN A 366 50.75 -33.45 -17.98
C ASN A 366 52.22 -33.85 -17.77
N SER A 367 52.70 -33.84 -16.51
CA SER A 367 54.07 -34.27 -16.19
C SER A 367 54.28 -35.76 -16.41
N ILE A 368 53.28 -36.58 -16.05
CA ILE A 368 53.32 -38.03 -16.30
C ILE A 368 53.36 -38.29 -17.81
N GLU A 369 52.51 -37.63 -18.58
CA GLU A 369 52.46 -37.78 -20.04
C GLU A 369 53.75 -37.32 -20.73
N LYS A 370 54.27 -36.14 -20.38
CA LYS A 370 55.43 -35.56 -21.07
C LYS A 370 56.76 -36.17 -20.65
N ASN A 371 56.94 -36.46 -19.37
CA ASN A 371 58.26 -36.83 -18.84
C ASN A 371 58.35 -38.34 -18.57
N LEU A 372 57.33 -38.96 -17.98
CA LEU A 372 57.39 -40.37 -17.61
C LEU A 372 57.08 -41.28 -18.82
N LEU A 373 56.00 -41.02 -19.55
CA LEU A 373 55.62 -41.87 -20.69
C LEU A 373 56.57 -41.68 -21.90
N SER A 374 57.16 -40.50 -22.10
CA SER A 374 58.19 -40.31 -23.13
C SER A 374 59.51 -41.01 -22.78
N THR A 375 59.93 -40.96 -21.51
CA THR A 375 61.10 -41.69 -21.02
C THR A 375 60.87 -43.20 -21.09
N ALA A 376 59.67 -43.67 -20.73
CA ALA A 376 59.29 -45.08 -20.87
C ALA A 376 59.32 -45.55 -22.33
N LYS A 377 58.80 -44.75 -23.29
CA LYS A 377 58.91 -45.02 -24.73
C LYS A 377 60.36 -44.99 -25.24
N GLY A 378 61.18 -44.08 -24.73
CA GLY A 378 62.62 -44.03 -25.03
C GLY A 378 63.37 -45.27 -24.53
N LEU A 379 62.94 -45.83 -23.40
CA LEU A 379 63.47 -47.06 -22.82
C LEU A 379 63.04 -48.31 -23.60
N GLU A 380 61.80 -48.34 -24.10
CA GLU A 380 61.26 -49.42 -24.96
C GLU A 380 62.04 -49.55 -26.28
N ASN A 381 62.57 -48.44 -26.81
CA ASN A 381 63.45 -48.43 -27.99
C ASN A 381 64.87 -49.00 -27.73
N LEU A 382 65.28 -49.19 -26.46
CA LEU A 382 66.62 -49.65 -26.05
C LEU A 382 66.66 -51.12 -25.63
N GLY A 383 65.54 -51.83 -25.62
CA GLY A 383 65.54 -53.28 -25.37
C GLY A 383 64.14 -53.88 -25.33
N ASN A 384 63.94 -54.93 -26.12
CA ASN A 384 62.76 -55.79 -26.04
C ASN A 384 62.65 -56.38 -24.63
N THR A 385 61.79 -55.82 -23.78
CA THR A 385 60.98 -56.48 -22.73
C THR A 385 60.49 -55.46 -21.68
N LEU A 386 59.51 -54.62 -22.00
CA LEU A 386 58.74 -53.94 -20.96
C LEU A 386 57.26 -53.84 -21.34
N THR A 387 56.40 -54.23 -20.40
CA THR A 387 54.94 -54.27 -20.54
C THR A 387 54.36 -52.86 -20.34
N SER A 388 53.59 -52.36 -21.30
CA SER A 388 53.01 -51.02 -21.26
C SER A 388 51.92 -50.87 -20.17
N PRO A 389 51.87 -49.75 -19.43
CA PRO A 389 50.82 -49.50 -18.43
C PRO A 389 49.47 -49.19 -19.09
N SER A 390 48.38 -49.63 -18.46
CA SER A 390 47.01 -49.48 -18.98
C SER A 390 46.51 -48.02 -18.90
N PRO A 391 45.70 -47.56 -19.87
CA PRO A 391 45.20 -46.18 -19.91
C PRO A 391 44.11 -45.93 -18.84
N ILE A 392 44.12 -44.72 -18.26
CA ILE A 392 43.08 -44.24 -17.34
C ILE A 392 42.08 -43.41 -18.15
N ALA A 393 40.78 -43.72 -18.04
CA ALA A 393 39.71 -43.06 -18.80
C ALA A 393 39.45 -41.62 -18.32
N SER A 394 39.42 -40.69 -19.27
CA SER A 394 39.19 -39.25 -19.05
C SER A 394 37.72 -38.89 -19.24
N GLU A 395 36.88 -39.14 -18.23
CA GLU A 395 35.51 -38.60 -18.16
C GLU A 395 35.25 -38.14 -16.73
N ALA A 396 35.43 -36.83 -16.44
CA ALA A 396 34.73 -36.05 -15.38
C ALA A 396 35.49 -34.77 -14.99
N ALA A 397 35.64 -33.81 -15.91
CA ALA A 397 36.22 -32.50 -15.57
C ALA A 397 35.39 -31.34 -16.16
N GLN A 398 34.13 -31.21 -15.72
CA GLN A 398 33.39 -29.95 -15.87
C GLN A 398 32.78 -29.56 -14.53
N ILE A 399 33.37 -28.55 -13.89
CA ILE A 399 32.78 -27.86 -12.74
C ILE A 399 31.87 -26.75 -13.31
N ARG A 400 30.57 -26.82 -13.02
CA ARG A 400 29.60 -25.75 -13.34
C ARG A 400 29.75 -24.59 -12.35
N SER A 401 29.73 -23.36 -12.84
CA SER A 401 29.64 -22.14 -12.05
C SER A 401 28.19 -21.76 -11.76
N PHE A 402 27.95 -21.08 -10.64
CA PHE A 402 26.62 -20.56 -10.28
C PHE A 402 26.19 -19.42 -11.20
N SER A 403 24.91 -19.41 -11.59
CA SER A 403 24.31 -18.40 -12.49
C SER A 403 23.14 -17.64 -11.86
N ALA A 404 22.90 -17.80 -10.55
CA ALA A 404 21.82 -17.12 -9.85
C ALA A 404 22.21 -15.67 -9.55
N PRO A 405 21.37 -14.67 -9.91
CA PRO A 405 21.69 -13.25 -9.76
C PRO A 405 21.89 -12.82 -8.29
N GLU A 406 21.26 -13.52 -7.33
CA GLU A 406 21.40 -13.26 -5.88
C GLU A 406 22.80 -13.63 -5.34
N LEU A 407 23.57 -14.44 -6.07
CA LEU A 407 24.90 -14.94 -5.68
C LEU A 407 26.05 -14.30 -6.48
N THR A 408 25.73 -13.42 -7.43
CA THR A 408 26.71 -12.89 -8.40
C THR A 408 26.74 -11.37 -8.47
N ASN A 409 25.81 -10.67 -7.81
CA ASN A 409 25.72 -9.21 -7.84
C ASN A 409 25.89 -8.58 -6.44
N PRO A 410 27.00 -7.86 -6.18
CA PRO A 410 27.23 -7.21 -4.88
C PRO A 410 26.36 -5.97 -4.61
N ASP A 411 25.61 -5.47 -5.59
CA ASP A 411 24.85 -4.21 -5.52
C ASP A 411 23.33 -4.37 -5.31
N LEU A 412 22.85 -5.54 -4.87
CA LEU A 412 21.45 -5.69 -4.44
C LEU A 412 21.30 -5.15 -3.01
N GLU A 413 21.28 -3.82 -2.88
CA GLU A 413 20.68 -3.16 -1.72
C GLU A 413 19.22 -3.62 -1.59
N GLY A 414 18.87 -4.14 -0.41
CA GLY A 414 17.51 -4.57 -0.11
C GLY A 414 16.51 -3.42 -0.25
N PRO A 415 15.21 -3.72 -0.41
CA PRO A 415 14.18 -2.70 -0.54
C PRO A 415 14.21 -1.75 0.69
N ARG A 416 14.22 -0.45 0.41
CA ARG A 416 14.13 0.62 1.42
C ARG A 416 12.83 0.60 2.20
#